data_AF-A0A0B2W6Q7-F1
#
_entry.id   AF-A0A0B2W6Q7-F1
#
_cell.length_a   1.000
_cell.length_b   1.000
_cell.length_c   1.000
_cell.angle_alpha   90.00
_cell.angle_beta   90.00
_cell.angle_gamma   90.00
#
_symmetry.space_group_name_H-M   'P 1'
#
loop_
_entity.id
_entity.type
_entity.pdbx_description
1 polymer ?
#
loop_
_entity_poly.entity_id
_entity_poly.type
_entity_poly.pdbx_seq_one_letter_code
_entity_poly.pdbx_strand_id
1 'polypeptide(L)'
;MDEIEAKLKHYTLVSSTPFCLKVIELPLILFASFCAVILTIALISKRSFHSNFIVVFVNVELSFLINMFTRFVEIMLSFKADPRYYYLFATADAMNDASSYSIAFNMVTLVIERISAALLVNRYEKFSAPFPYYGIFLAIIQASFCVDFL
;
A
#
# COMPACT_ATOMS: atom_id res chain seq x y z
N MET A 1 -17.43 -20.19 -13.84
CA MET A 1 -16.36 -20.96 -14.52
C MET A 1 -15.42 -20.01 -15.25
N ASP A 2 -15.96 -19.02 -15.94
CA ASP A 2 -15.21 -18.01 -16.72
C ASP A 2 -14.20 -17.18 -15.91
N GLU A 3 -14.51 -16.82 -14.65
CA GLU A 3 -13.62 -16.02 -13.80
C GLU A 3 -12.34 -16.79 -13.40
N ILE A 4 -12.47 -18.09 -13.13
CA ILE A 4 -11.33 -18.96 -12.80
C ILE A 4 -10.44 -19.14 -14.02
N GLU A 5 -11.04 -19.29 -15.20
CA GLU A 5 -10.30 -19.42 -16.45
C GLU A 5 -9.54 -18.14 -16.82
N ALA A 6 -10.14 -16.97 -16.54
CA ALA A 6 -9.49 -15.67 -16.70
C ALA A 6 -8.29 -15.50 -15.75
N LYS A 7 -8.45 -15.84 -14.46
CA LYS A 7 -7.36 -15.80 -13.46
C LYS A 7 -6.24 -16.80 -13.76
N LEU A 8 -6.58 -17.98 -14.29
CA LEU A 8 -5.60 -18.96 -14.73
C LEU A 8 -4.81 -18.48 -15.97
N LYS A 9 -5.49 -17.85 -16.94
CA LYS A 9 -4.84 -17.21 -18.09
C LYS A 9 -3.90 -16.09 -17.64
N HIS A 10 -4.32 -15.25 -16.70
CA HIS A 10 -3.46 -14.21 -16.11
C HIS A 10 -2.20 -14.81 -15.47
N TYR A 11 -2.35 -15.87 -14.66
CA TYR A 11 -1.22 -16.59 -14.06
C TYR A 11 -0.25 -17.13 -15.12
N THR A 12 -0.75 -17.74 -16.20
CA THR A 12 0.12 -18.24 -17.29
C THR A 12 0.84 -17.11 -18.02
N LEU A 13 0.22 -15.94 -18.12
CA LEU A 13 0.79 -14.77 -18.78
C LEU A 13 1.89 -14.14 -17.92
N VAL A 14 1.65 -13.97 -16.62
CA VAL A 14 2.64 -13.48 -15.66
C VAL A 14 3.80 -14.47 -15.50
N SER A 15 3.53 -15.78 -15.46
CA SER A 15 4.60 -16.78 -15.41
C SER A 15 5.46 -16.77 -16.68
N SER A 16 4.85 -16.48 -17.84
CA SER A 16 5.54 -16.36 -19.14
C SER A 16 6.33 -15.05 -19.34
N THR A 17 6.25 -14.08 -18.43
CA THR A 17 7.06 -12.85 -18.53
C THR A 17 8.56 -13.19 -18.57
N PRO A 18 9.35 -12.46 -19.37
CA PRO A 18 10.74 -12.80 -19.61
C PRO A 18 11.53 -12.74 -18.31
N PHE A 19 12.33 -13.78 -18.06
CA PHE A 19 13.15 -13.93 -16.86
C PHE A 19 13.98 -12.68 -16.53
N CYS A 20 14.51 -12.01 -17.57
CA CYS A 20 15.29 -10.78 -17.43
C CYS A 20 14.51 -9.66 -16.71
N LEU A 21 13.21 -9.52 -16.98
CA LEU A 21 12.37 -8.48 -16.39
C LEU A 21 12.15 -8.74 -14.89
N LYS A 22 11.88 -9.99 -14.51
CA LYS A 22 11.75 -10.41 -13.10
C LYS A 22 13.03 -10.20 -12.30
N VAL A 23 14.18 -10.47 -12.92
CA VAL A 23 15.50 -10.28 -12.28
C VAL A 23 15.83 -8.80 -12.06
N ILE A 24 15.36 -7.91 -12.93
CA ILE A 24 15.53 -6.45 -12.76
C ILE A 24 14.52 -5.89 -11.74
N GLU A 25 13.31 -6.42 -11.71
CA GLU A 25 12.25 -5.96 -10.80
C GLU A 25 12.54 -6.29 -9.34
N LEU A 26 13.12 -7.46 -9.06
CA LEU A 26 13.44 -7.90 -7.70
C LEU A 26 14.34 -6.92 -6.91
N PRO A 27 15.51 -6.48 -7.40
CA PRO A 27 16.35 -5.51 -6.69
C PRO A 27 15.66 -4.15 -6.55
N LEU A 28 14.80 -3.76 -7.50
CA LEU A 28 14.04 -2.52 -7.40
C LEU A 28 13.05 -2.57 -6.24
N ILE A 29 12.32 -3.67 -6.08
CA ILE A 29 11.38 -3.89 -4.96
C ILE A 29 12.12 -3.87 -3.61
N LEU A 30 13.28 -4.55 -3.53
CA LEU A 30 14.11 -4.57 -2.32
C LEU A 30 14.65 -3.18 -1.98
N PHE A 31 15.10 -2.43 -2.98
CA PHE A 31 15.56 -1.06 -2.80
C PHE A 31 14.41 -0.14 -2.36
N ALA A 32 13.26 -0.21 -3.02
CA ALA A 32 12.09 0.61 -2.70
C ALA A 32 11.56 0.33 -1.29
N SER A 33 11.48 -0.94 -0.89
CA SER A 33 11.07 -1.32 0.47
C SER A 33 12.07 -0.84 1.53
N PHE A 34 13.38 -0.92 1.26
CA PHE A 34 14.40 -0.36 2.16
C PHE A 34 14.26 1.16 2.31
N CYS A 35 14.03 1.88 1.21
CA CYS A 35 13.77 3.32 1.24
C CYS A 35 12.50 3.66 2.03
N ALA A 36 11.40 2.93 1.83
CA ALA A 36 10.14 3.12 2.56
C ALA A 36 10.30 2.93 4.08
N VAL A 37 11.06 1.91 4.50
CA VAL A 37 11.37 1.69 5.93
C VAL A 37 12.19 2.85 6.51
N ILE A 38 13.24 3.29 5.81
CA ILE A 38 14.05 4.45 6.25
C ILE A 38 13.18 5.70 6.38
N LEU A 39 12.32 5.96 5.38
CA LEU A 39 11.43 7.10 5.38
C LEU A 39 10.45 7.05 6.56
N THR A 40 9.88 5.88 6.84
CA THR A 40 8.98 5.66 7.99
C THR A 40 9.70 5.97 9.31
N ILE A 41 10.91 5.45 9.51
CA ILE A 41 11.72 5.71 10.72
C ILE A 41 12.04 7.21 10.84
N ALA A 42 12.44 7.85 9.73
CA ALA A 42 12.76 9.27 9.71
C ALA A 42 11.56 10.15 10.05
N LEU A 43 10.36 9.78 9.58
CA LEU A 43 9.12 10.50 9.86
C LEU A 43 8.68 10.38 11.31
N ILE A 44 8.71 9.18 11.88
CA ILE A 44 8.38 8.96 13.29
C ILE A 44 9.38 9.69 14.19
N SER A 45 10.66 9.74 13.79
CA SER A 45 11.72 10.42 14.54
C SER A 45 11.63 11.95 14.47
N LYS A 46 11.03 12.51 13.41
CA LYS A 46 10.87 13.96 13.26
C LYS A 46 9.62 14.47 13.97
N ARG A 47 9.86 15.15 15.09
CA ARG A 47 8.82 15.85 15.87
C ARG A 47 8.28 17.14 15.21
N SER A 48 8.75 17.50 14.01
CA SER A 48 8.35 18.74 13.32
C SER A 48 6.97 18.66 12.66
N PHE A 49 6.43 17.47 12.46
CA PHE A 49 5.13 17.29 11.81
C PHE A 49 4.01 17.13 12.82
N HIS A 50 2.81 17.62 12.48
CA HIS A 50 1.60 17.37 13.25
C HIS A 50 1.32 15.86 13.32
N SER A 51 0.91 15.38 14.49
CA SER A 51 0.67 13.95 14.72
C SER A 51 -0.36 13.34 13.77
N ASN A 52 -1.39 14.09 13.36
CA ASN A 52 -2.35 13.64 12.35
C ASN A 52 -1.69 13.32 11.02
N PHE A 53 -0.82 14.22 10.55
CA PHE A 53 -0.10 14.03 9.30
C PHE A 53 0.81 12.81 9.37
N ILE A 54 1.50 12.60 10.50
CA ILE A 54 2.35 11.42 10.71
C ILE A 54 1.52 10.14 10.59
N VAL A 55 0.33 10.08 11.21
CA VAL A 55 -0.55 8.90 11.15
C VAL A 55 -0.99 8.59 9.72
N VAL A 56 -1.46 9.59 8.98
CA VAL A 56 -1.89 9.41 7.58
C VAL A 56 -0.70 8.99 6.71
N PHE A 57 0.46 9.60 6.90
CA PHE A 57 1.65 9.27 6.13
C PHE A 57 2.15 7.85 6.40
N VAL A 58 2.19 7.43 7.68
CA VAL A 58 2.55 6.06 8.05
C VAL A 58 1.57 5.06 7.42
N ASN A 59 0.29 5.40 7.29
CA ASN A 59 -0.69 4.54 6.63
C ASN A 59 -0.45 4.39 5.11
N VAL A 60 0.03 5.46 4.45
CA VAL A 60 0.46 5.43 3.05
C VAL A 60 1.65 4.47 2.90
N GLU A 61 2.69 4.65 3.72
CA GLU A 61 3.90 3.82 3.69
C GLU A 61 3.60 2.36 4.00
N LEU A 62 2.70 2.10 4.96
CA LEU A 62 2.29 0.73 5.28
C LEU A 62 1.60 0.06 4.08
N SER A 63 0.72 0.77 3.38
CA SER A 63 0.07 0.24 2.17
C SER A 63 1.08 -0.01 1.04
N PHE A 64 2.09 0.85 0.91
CA PHE A 64 3.19 0.66 -0.03
C PHE A 64 4.05 -0.57 0.30
N LEU A 65 4.37 -0.79 1.58
CA LEU A 65 5.10 -1.98 2.02
C LEU A 65 4.32 -3.27 1.78
N ILE A 66 3.01 -3.27 2.01
CA ILE A 66 2.13 -4.41 1.70
C ILE A 66 2.17 -4.70 0.20
N ASN A 67 2.05 -3.68 -0.65
CA ASN A 67 2.12 -3.82 -2.11
C ASN A 67 3.46 -4.44 -2.57
N MET A 68 4.56 -3.88 -2.08
CA MET A 68 5.90 -4.39 -2.40
C MET A 68 6.09 -5.84 -1.93
N PHE A 69 5.53 -6.19 -0.78
CA PHE A 69 5.57 -7.56 -0.26
C PHE A 69 4.72 -8.52 -1.11
N THR A 70 3.51 -8.15 -1.51
CA THR A 70 2.64 -8.99 -2.35
C THR A 70 3.26 -9.19 -3.74
N ARG A 71 3.82 -8.13 -4.34
CA ARG A 71 4.57 -8.25 -5.61
C ARG A 71 5.80 -9.14 -5.49
N PHE A 72 6.56 -9.03 -4.39
CA PHE A 72 7.67 -9.92 -4.13
C PHE A 72 7.22 -11.40 -4.10
N VAL A 73 6.12 -11.69 -3.40
CA VAL A 73 5.56 -13.04 -3.31
C VAL A 73 5.15 -13.55 -4.70
N GLU A 74 4.44 -12.75 -5.50
CA GLU A 74 4.05 -13.12 -6.86
C GLU A 74 5.25 -13.45 -7.75
N ILE A 75 6.31 -12.63 -7.71
CA ILE A 75 7.53 -12.88 -8.46
C ILE A 75 8.16 -14.21 -8.02
N MET A 76 8.26 -14.46 -6.71
CA MET A 76 8.79 -15.72 -6.17
C MET A 76 7.96 -16.93 -6.61
N LEU A 77 6.64 -16.83 -6.61
CA LEU A 77 5.75 -17.90 -7.08
C LEU A 77 5.86 -18.11 -8.59
N SER A 78 6.05 -17.03 -9.35
CA SER A 78 6.24 -17.09 -10.80
C SER A 78 7.52 -17.82 -11.22
N PHE A 79 8.55 -17.85 -10.37
CA PHE A 79 9.78 -18.62 -10.62
C PHE A 79 9.58 -20.13 -10.48
N LYS A 80 8.63 -20.56 -9.63
CA LYS A 80 8.36 -21.99 -9.40
C LYS A 80 7.44 -22.59 -10.46
N ALA A 81 6.60 -21.78 -11.11
CA ALA A 81 5.68 -22.17 -12.19
C ALA A 81 4.89 -23.47 -11.90
N ASP A 82 4.58 -23.76 -10.63
CA ASP A 82 3.87 -24.96 -10.21
C ASP A 82 2.39 -24.62 -9.95
N PRO A 83 1.45 -25.29 -10.65
CA PRO A 83 0.02 -25.04 -10.52
C PRO A 83 -0.54 -25.25 -9.09
N ARG A 84 0.18 -25.97 -8.22
CA ARG A 84 -0.21 -26.13 -6.81
C ARG A 84 -0.25 -24.80 -6.05
N TYR A 85 0.50 -23.80 -6.49
CA TYR A 85 0.53 -22.47 -5.86
C TYR A 85 -0.49 -21.49 -6.43
N TYR A 86 -1.39 -21.93 -7.32
CA TYR A 86 -2.38 -21.07 -7.95
C TYR A 86 -3.21 -20.26 -6.95
N TYR A 87 -3.71 -20.90 -5.88
CA TYR A 87 -4.49 -20.20 -4.85
C TYR A 87 -3.69 -19.10 -4.15
N LEU A 88 -2.42 -19.36 -3.83
CA LEU A 88 -1.55 -18.40 -3.19
C LEU A 88 -1.22 -17.22 -4.11
N PHE A 89 -1.02 -17.49 -5.40
CA PHE A 89 -0.82 -16.45 -6.40
C PHE A 89 -2.08 -15.58 -6.56
N ALA A 90 -3.26 -16.18 -6.65
CA ALA A 90 -4.52 -15.44 -6.77
C ALA A 90 -4.80 -14.58 -5.53
N THR A 91 -4.49 -15.05 -4.33
CA THR A 91 -4.57 -14.23 -3.11
C THR A 91 -3.56 -13.08 -3.14
N ALA A 92 -2.33 -13.33 -3.58
CA ALA A 92 -1.31 -12.28 -3.66
C ALA A 92 -1.71 -11.18 -4.66
N ASP A 93 -2.23 -11.58 -5.83
CA ASP A 93 -2.73 -10.68 -6.88
C ASP A 93 -3.90 -9.81 -6.36
N ALA A 94 -4.86 -10.41 -5.65
CA ALA A 94 -5.95 -9.66 -5.04
C ALA A 94 -5.47 -8.68 -3.94
N MET A 95 -4.52 -9.11 -3.09
CA MET A 95 -3.94 -8.24 -2.06
C MET A 95 -3.12 -7.10 -2.67
N ASN A 96 -2.46 -7.35 -3.80
CA ASN A 96 -1.70 -6.36 -4.55
C ASN A 96 -2.60 -5.28 -5.14
N ASP A 97 -3.70 -5.67 -5.78
CA ASP A 97 -4.72 -4.73 -6.26
C ASP A 97 -5.31 -3.91 -5.11
N ALA A 98 -5.72 -4.56 -4.03
CA ALA A 98 -6.26 -3.89 -2.85
C ALA A 98 -5.26 -2.90 -2.22
N SER A 99 -3.97 -3.28 -2.16
CA SER A 99 -2.91 -2.40 -1.67
C SER A 99 -2.69 -1.19 -2.58
N SER A 100 -2.80 -1.37 -3.90
CA SER A 100 -2.69 -0.30 -4.90
C SER A 100 -3.85 0.69 -4.77
N TYR A 101 -5.07 0.21 -4.61
CA TYR A 101 -6.22 1.06 -4.30
C TYR A 101 -6.06 1.77 -2.96
N SER A 102 -5.57 1.07 -1.93
CA SER A 102 -5.29 1.66 -0.62
C SER A 102 -4.29 2.81 -0.70
N ILE A 103 -3.23 2.67 -1.51
CA ILE A 103 -2.25 3.75 -1.74
C ILE A 103 -2.94 4.96 -2.39
N ALA A 104 -3.79 4.74 -3.40
CA ALA A 104 -4.50 5.83 -4.08
C ALA A 104 -5.45 6.58 -3.11
N PHE A 105 -6.25 5.86 -2.32
CA PHE A 105 -7.13 6.47 -1.33
C PHE A 105 -6.35 7.19 -0.22
N ASN A 106 -5.24 6.60 0.24
CA ASN A 106 -4.32 7.24 1.18
C ASN A 106 -3.81 8.61 0.68
N MET A 107 -3.48 8.72 -0.61
CA MET A 107 -3.05 9.99 -1.20
C MET A 107 -4.16 11.04 -1.19
N VAL A 108 -5.41 10.63 -1.49
CA VAL A 108 -6.57 11.52 -1.39
C VAL A 108 -6.77 11.98 0.06
N THR A 109 -6.68 11.06 1.02
CA THR A 109 -6.76 11.36 2.44
C THR A 109 -5.70 12.36 2.89
N LEU A 110 -4.46 12.23 2.39
CA LEU A 110 -3.37 13.16 2.67
C LEU A 110 -3.70 14.56 2.13
N VAL A 111 -4.22 14.67 0.90
CA VAL A 111 -4.65 15.95 0.32
C VAL A 111 -5.77 16.58 1.15
N ILE A 112 -6.76 15.80 1.57
CA ILE A 112 -7.87 16.27 2.42
C ILE A 112 -7.35 16.77 3.77
N GLU A 113 -6.39 16.07 4.38
CA GLU A 113 -5.77 16.49 5.63
C GLU A 113 -5.07 17.85 5.48
N ARG A 114 -4.32 18.03 4.38
CA ARG A 114 -3.62 19.28 4.09
C ARG A 114 -4.55 20.44 3.79
N ILE A 115 -5.62 20.21 3.04
CA ILE A 115 -6.66 21.22 2.78
C ILE A 115 -7.33 21.63 4.10
N SER A 116 -7.68 20.65 4.94
CA SER A 116 -8.32 20.90 6.23
C SER A 116 -7.42 21.68 7.18
N ALA A 117 -6.13 21.35 7.23
CA ALA A 117 -5.14 22.10 8.00
C ALA A 117 -4.99 23.54 7.50
N ALA A 118 -5.00 23.76 6.18
CA ALA A 118 -4.88 25.10 5.58
C ALA A 118 -6.13 25.97 5.79
N LEU A 119 -7.33 25.40 5.68
CA LEU A 119 -8.58 26.15 5.82
C LEU A 119 -8.95 26.42 7.29
N LEU A 120 -8.59 25.50 8.20
CA LEU A 120 -9.05 25.51 9.59
C LEU A 120 -7.90 25.67 10.59
N VAL A 121 -6.78 26.31 10.23
CA VAL A 121 -5.55 26.46 11.04
C VAL A 121 -5.84 26.62 12.54
N ASN A 122 -6.63 27.63 12.92
CA ASN A 122 -6.93 27.95 14.32
C ASN A 122 -7.69 26.84 15.08
N ARG A 123 -8.56 26.09 14.39
CA ARG A 123 -9.28 24.94 14.97
C ARG A 123 -8.44 23.68 14.92
N TYR A 124 -7.67 23.52 13.85
CA TYR A 124 -6.80 22.37 13.60
C TYR A 124 -5.74 22.25 14.69
N GLU A 125 -5.08 23.35 15.05
CA GLU A 125 -4.11 23.38 16.15
C GLU A 125 -4.75 23.01 17.49
N LYS A 126 -5.94 23.56 17.81
CA LYS A 126 -6.63 23.26 19.07
C LYS A 126 -7.10 21.81 19.19
N PHE A 127 -7.67 21.25 18.12
CA PHE A 127 -8.19 19.87 18.13
C PHE A 127 -7.09 18.82 17.99
N SER A 128 -5.99 19.15 17.30
CA SER A 128 -4.96 18.18 16.92
C SER A 128 -3.70 18.25 17.79
N ALA A 129 -3.62 19.21 18.73
CA ALA A 129 -2.47 19.38 19.60
C ALA A 129 -2.19 18.19 20.56
N PRO A 130 -3.20 17.55 21.19
CA PRO A 130 -2.92 16.49 22.15
C PRO A 130 -2.93 15.07 21.54
N PHE A 131 -3.79 14.81 20.55
CA PHE A 131 -3.98 13.47 19.98
C PHE A 131 -4.42 13.53 18.52
N PRO A 132 -3.97 12.59 17.67
CA PRO A 132 -4.24 12.62 16.24
C PRO A 132 -5.63 12.03 15.86
N TYR A 133 -6.70 12.48 16.51
CA TYR A 133 -8.04 11.93 16.29
C TYR A 133 -8.52 12.05 14.85
N TYR A 134 -8.20 13.17 14.20
CA TYR A 134 -8.61 13.43 12.82
C TYR A 134 -7.87 12.50 11.83
N GLY A 135 -6.57 12.30 12.03
CA GLY A 135 -5.79 11.35 11.23
C GLY A 135 -6.27 9.91 11.40
N ILE A 136 -6.59 9.50 12.64
CA ILE A 136 -7.14 8.16 12.92
C ILE A 136 -8.52 8.00 12.28
N PHE A 137 -9.40 8.99 12.38
CA PHE A 137 -10.72 8.96 11.77
C PHE A 137 -10.65 8.79 10.24
N LEU A 138 -9.78 9.55 9.60
CA LEU A 138 -9.52 9.43 8.17
C LEU A 138 -8.97 8.04 7.78
N ALA A 139 -8.05 7.49 8.57
CA ALA A 139 -7.52 6.14 8.34
C ALA A 139 -8.60 5.06 8.49
N ILE A 140 -9.53 5.21 9.44
CA ILE A 140 -10.66 4.28 9.62
C ILE A 140 -11.60 4.34 8.41
N ILE A 141 -11.97 5.54 7.96
CA ILE A 141 -12.83 5.71 6.78
C ILE A 141 -12.20 5.03 5.56
N GLN A 142 -10.91 5.26 5.35
CA GLN A 142 -10.19 4.63 4.26
C GLN A 142 -10.18 3.10 4.38
N ALA A 143 -9.91 2.56 5.57
CA ALA A 143 -9.92 1.13 5.80
C ALA A 143 -11.30 0.52 5.47
N SER A 144 -12.40 1.20 5.82
CA SER A 144 -13.75 0.77 5.45
C SER A 144 -13.93 0.73 3.93
N PHE A 145 -13.52 1.77 3.20
CA PHE A 145 -13.61 1.77 1.74
C PHE A 145 -12.76 0.66 1.10
N CYS A 146 -11.54 0.39 1.60
CA CYS A 146 -10.71 -0.67 1.05
C CYS A 146 -11.27 -2.08 1.28
N VAL A 147 -11.99 -2.31 2.38
CA VAL A 147 -12.64 -3.62 2.64
C VAL A 147 -13.75 -3.89 1.61
N ASP A 148 -14.46 -2.86 1.16
CA ASP A 148 -15.53 -3.02 0.15
C ASP A 148 -14.99 -3.41 -1.25
N PHE A 149 -13.68 -3.25 -1.49
CA PHE A 149 -13.01 -3.62 -2.74
C PHE A 149 -12.29 -4.97 -2.70
N LEU A 150 -12.27 -5.65 -1.54
CA LEU A 150 -11.60 -6.96 -1.33
C LEU A 150 -12.59 -8.12 -1.44
#